data_AF-A0A4R4YLC7-F1
#
_entry.id   AF-A0A4R4YLC7-F1
#
_cell.length_a   1.000
_cell.length_b   1.000
_cell.length_c   1.000
_cell.angle_alpha   90.00
_cell.angle_beta   90.00
_cell.angle_gamma   90.00
#
_symmetry.space_group_name_H-M   'P 1'
#
loop_
_entity.id
_entity.type
_entity.pdbx_description
1 polymer ?
#
loop_
_entity_poly.entity_id
_entity_poly.type
_entity_poly.pdbx_seq_one_letter_code
_entity_poly.pdbx_strand_id
1 'polypeptide(L)'
;MAFTCADVAWLAEDDELGDLWCLTFVRGVSEVEALVRLGADQESIRPLTYDELTDDGLFPETVLAGRVGDWTVLFEESGWTCTEADKAHALSAGTVAVVVLRHDYASDAFVYAVDGELVTYFNPKIPEWRHGSDPDRLNDLMREVGLDPDDVPRSGAEAPSPVSGALLLAARLTGVVLPPATIRGPLMSGVIG
;
A
#
# COMPACT_ATOMS: atom_id res chain seq x y z
N MET A 1 13.49 -14.54 8.14
CA MET A 1 13.46 -15.05 6.74
C MET A 1 13.50 -13.83 5.83
N ALA A 2 14.22 -13.87 4.72
CA ALA A 2 14.25 -12.74 3.78
C ALA A 2 13.09 -12.90 2.79
N PHE A 3 12.25 -11.86 2.64
CA PHE A 3 11.27 -11.79 1.56
C PHE A 3 11.99 -11.58 0.22
N THR A 4 11.43 -12.13 -0.83
CA THR A 4 11.99 -12.21 -2.19
C THR A 4 10.99 -11.68 -3.21
N CYS A 5 11.44 -11.35 -4.42
CA CYS A 5 10.54 -10.90 -5.48
C CYS A 5 9.40 -11.90 -5.76
N ALA A 6 9.66 -13.21 -5.62
CA ALA A 6 8.64 -14.24 -5.80
C ALA A 6 7.49 -14.13 -4.78
N ASP A 7 7.75 -13.59 -3.58
CA ASP A 7 6.72 -13.41 -2.55
C ASP A 7 5.73 -12.30 -2.91
N VAL A 8 6.16 -11.32 -3.71
CA VAL A 8 5.37 -10.13 -4.08
C VAL A 8 5.01 -10.09 -5.57
N ALA A 9 5.44 -11.08 -6.36
CA ALA A 9 5.33 -11.07 -7.82
C ALA A 9 3.89 -10.92 -8.31
N TRP A 10 2.90 -11.54 -7.66
CA TRP A 10 1.51 -11.43 -8.10
C TRP A 10 0.93 -10.01 -7.96
N LEU A 11 1.45 -9.20 -7.03
CA LEU A 11 1.06 -7.79 -6.93
C LEU A 11 1.85 -6.91 -7.91
N ALA A 12 3.10 -7.28 -8.18
CA ALA A 12 4.01 -6.48 -9.00
C ALA A 12 3.88 -6.73 -10.51
N GLU A 13 3.46 -7.93 -10.91
CA GLU A 13 3.54 -8.43 -12.28
C GLU A 13 2.20 -8.98 -12.82
N ASP A 14 1.25 -9.34 -11.94
CA ASP A 14 -0.05 -9.86 -12.38
C ASP A 14 -1.06 -8.73 -12.56
N ASP A 15 -2.01 -8.94 -13.45
CA ASP A 15 -3.03 -7.94 -13.82
C ASP A 15 -4.30 -8.07 -12.95
N GLU A 16 -4.31 -8.94 -11.93
CA GLU A 16 -5.50 -9.21 -11.09
C GLU A 16 -6.05 -7.95 -10.42
N LEU A 17 -5.18 -7.02 -9.99
CA LEU A 17 -5.54 -5.70 -9.44
C LEU A 17 -5.47 -4.56 -10.47
N GLY A 18 -5.25 -4.89 -11.75
CA GLY A 18 -5.10 -3.93 -12.84
C GLY A 18 -3.85 -3.05 -12.76
N ASP A 19 -3.86 -2.00 -13.58
CA ASP A 19 -2.72 -1.09 -13.85
C ASP A 19 -2.55 0.02 -12.78
N LEU A 20 -3.52 0.15 -11.87
CA LEU A 20 -3.57 1.16 -10.82
C LEU A 20 -4.20 0.57 -9.58
N TRP A 21 -3.41 0.50 -8.50
CA TRP A 21 -3.92 0.06 -7.20
C TRP A 21 -3.13 0.70 -6.07
N CYS A 22 -3.78 0.83 -4.92
CA CYS A 22 -3.19 1.29 -3.67
C CYS A 22 -3.43 0.27 -2.56
N LEU A 23 -2.35 -0.14 -1.89
CA LEU A 23 -2.38 -1.03 -0.73
C LEU A 23 -1.96 -0.26 0.51
N THR A 24 -2.80 -0.28 1.54
CA THR A 24 -2.49 0.41 2.81
C THR A 24 -2.57 -0.53 4.00
N PHE A 25 -1.45 -0.68 4.71
CA PHE A 25 -1.32 -1.49 5.91
C PHE A 25 -1.45 -0.59 7.13
N VAL A 26 -2.43 -0.85 8.00
CA VAL A 26 -2.65 -0.13 9.25
C VAL A 26 -2.54 -1.10 10.43
N ARG A 27 -1.60 -0.84 11.35
CA ARG A 27 -1.33 -1.77 12.45
C ARG A 27 -2.36 -1.65 13.57
N GLY A 28 -2.88 -2.77 14.06
CA GLY A 28 -3.70 -2.85 15.27
C GLY A 28 -5.05 -2.14 15.19
N VAL A 29 -5.49 -1.73 13.99
CA VAL A 29 -6.77 -1.06 13.74
C VAL A 29 -7.73 -2.06 13.09
N SER A 30 -9.02 -2.01 13.41
CA SER A 30 -10.01 -2.89 12.78
C SER A 30 -10.33 -2.47 11.34
N GLU A 31 -10.89 -3.38 10.55
CA GLU A 31 -11.29 -3.15 9.17
C GLU A 31 -12.27 -1.97 9.08
N VAL A 32 -13.29 -1.96 9.93
CA VAL A 32 -14.30 -0.89 10.01
C VAL A 32 -13.68 0.44 10.42
N GLU A 33 -12.83 0.45 11.45
CA GLU A 33 -12.18 1.69 11.91
C GLU A 33 -11.22 2.25 10.85
N ALA A 34 -10.49 1.39 10.13
CA ALA A 34 -9.62 1.83 9.03
C ALA A 34 -10.42 2.48 7.89
N LEU A 35 -11.56 1.88 7.50
CA LEU A 35 -12.47 2.46 6.52
C LEU A 35 -13.04 3.81 7.00
N VAL A 36 -13.46 3.91 8.26
CA VAL A 36 -13.95 5.17 8.85
C VAL A 36 -12.86 6.24 8.85
N ARG A 37 -11.61 5.91 9.21
CA ARG A 37 -10.47 6.85 9.15
C ARG A 37 -10.17 7.31 7.72
N LEU A 38 -10.36 6.44 6.74
CA LEU A 38 -10.21 6.79 5.32
C LEU A 38 -11.33 7.76 4.85
N GLY A 39 -12.46 7.79 5.56
CA GLY A 39 -13.61 8.63 5.26
C GLY A 39 -14.78 7.88 4.66
N ALA A 40 -14.86 6.55 4.85
CA ALA A 40 -15.98 5.77 4.36
C ALA A 40 -17.31 6.23 4.97
N ASP A 41 -18.36 6.26 4.15
CA ASP A 41 -19.73 6.37 4.63
C ASP A 41 -20.06 5.14 5.49
N GLN A 42 -20.34 5.36 6.78
CA GLN A 42 -20.62 4.29 7.73
C GLN A 42 -21.84 3.45 7.33
N GLU A 43 -22.82 4.03 6.64
CA GLU A 43 -24.01 3.29 6.18
C GLU A 43 -23.70 2.38 4.99
N SER A 44 -22.60 2.66 4.27
CA SER A 44 -22.13 1.83 3.17
C SER A 44 -21.31 0.60 3.63
N ILE A 45 -20.87 0.59 4.90
CA ILE A 45 -19.95 -0.43 5.39
C ILE A 45 -20.64 -1.79 5.49
N ARG A 46 -20.21 -2.74 4.65
CA ARG A 46 -20.76 -4.10 4.60
C ARG A 46 -19.72 -5.08 4.05
N PRO A 47 -19.88 -6.39 4.25
CA PRO A 47 -19.04 -7.36 3.56
C PRO A 47 -19.36 -7.41 2.06
N LEU A 48 -18.33 -7.39 1.21
CA LEU A 48 -18.39 -7.65 -0.22
C LEU A 48 -17.16 -8.46 -0.65
N THR A 49 -17.29 -9.22 -1.73
CA THR A 49 -16.16 -9.90 -2.39
C THR A 49 -15.54 -9.01 -3.46
N TYR A 50 -14.26 -9.24 -3.78
CA TYR A 50 -13.60 -8.54 -4.87
C TYR A 50 -14.36 -8.69 -6.20
N ASP A 51 -14.78 -9.92 -6.54
CA ASP A 51 -15.57 -10.21 -7.74
C ASP A 51 -16.87 -9.38 -7.80
N GLU A 52 -17.59 -9.22 -6.68
CA GLU A 52 -18.79 -8.37 -6.64
C GLU A 52 -18.47 -6.90 -6.95
N LEU A 53 -17.34 -6.36 -6.45
CA LEU A 53 -16.96 -4.97 -6.75
C LEU A 53 -16.59 -4.80 -8.23
N THR A 54 -15.87 -5.75 -8.81
CA THR A 54 -15.49 -5.73 -10.23
C THR A 54 -16.72 -5.87 -11.13
N ASP A 55 -17.60 -6.83 -10.86
CA ASP A 55 -18.79 -7.12 -11.67
C ASP A 55 -19.81 -5.96 -11.62
N ASP A 56 -20.01 -5.36 -10.45
CA ASP A 56 -20.94 -4.24 -10.27
C ASP A 56 -20.31 -2.87 -10.58
N GLY A 57 -19.01 -2.82 -10.89
CA GLY A 57 -18.29 -1.58 -11.23
C GLY A 57 -18.25 -0.57 -10.09
N LEU A 58 -17.99 -1.03 -8.87
CA LEU A 58 -18.01 -0.21 -7.65
C LEU A 58 -16.68 0.49 -7.34
N PHE A 59 -15.64 0.21 -8.13
CA PHE A 59 -14.37 0.92 -8.09
C PHE A 59 -14.39 2.18 -8.99
N PRO A 60 -13.64 3.24 -8.62
CA PRO A 60 -12.72 3.33 -7.48
C PRO A 60 -13.38 3.79 -6.17
N GLU A 61 -14.69 4.06 -6.15
CA GLU A 61 -15.36 4.66 -5.00
C GLU A 61 -15.44 3.73 -3.78
N THR A 62 -15.26 2.43 -3.94
CA THR A 62 -15.33 1.44 -2.85
C THR A 62 -13.97 0.87 -2.51
N VAL A 63 -13.63 0.85 -1.22
CA VAL A 63 -12.37 0.29 -0.69
C VAL A 63 -12.67 -0.99 0.07
N LEU A 64 -11.86 -2.03 -0.15
CA LEU A 64 -11.92 -3.28 0.62
C LEU A 64 -10.93 -3.24 1.79
N ALA A 65 -11.27 -3.90 2.88
CA ALA A 65 -10.49 -4.00 4.10
C ALA A 65 -10.47 -5.45 4.59
N GLY A 66 -9.27 -6.02 4.71
CA GLY A 66 -9.03 -7.38 5.20
C GLY A 66 -7.98 -7.42 6.31
N ARG A 67 -8.00 -8.48 7.13
CA ARG A 67 -7.01 -8.67 8.20
C ARG A 67 -5.94 -9.67 7.83
N VAL A 68 -4.67 -9.29 8.04
CA VAL A 68 -3.52 -10.19 7.92
C VAL A 68 -2.61 -10.01 9.15
N GLY A 69 -2.67 -10.99 10.06
CA GLY A 69 -2.00 -10.87 11.36
C GLY A 69 -2.50 -9.65 12.15
N ASP A 70 -1.57 -8.81 12.59
CA ASP A 70 -1.88 -7.58 13.34
C ASP A 70 -2.20 -6.37 12.43
N TRP A 71 -2.21 -6.56 11.10
CA TRP A 71 -2.42 -5.48 10.14
C TRP A 71 -3.79 -5.60 9.48
N THR A 72 -4.50 -4.48 9.42
CA THR A 72 -5.59 -4.30 8.46
C THR A 72 -5.00 -3.79 7.17
N VAL A 73 -5.43 -4.36 6.05
CA VAL A 73 -4.97 -4.04 4.71
C VAL A 73 -6.15 -3.48 3.94
N LEU A 74 -6.01 -2.24 3.47
CA LEU A 74 -6.96 -1.58 2.58
C LEU A 74 -6.53 -1.79 1.13
N PHE A 75 -7.48 -2.11 0.26
CA PHE A 75 -7.29 -2.32 -1.16
C PHE A 75 -8.13 -1.29 -1.92
N GLU A 76 -7.47 -0.38 -2.63
CA GLU A 76 -8.10 0.54 -3.57
C GLU A 76 -7.72 0.10 -4.99
N GLU A 77 -8.65 -0.49 -5.76
CA GLU A 77 -8.46 -0.68 -7.19
C GLU A 77 -8.81 0.62 -7.91
N SER A 78 -7.95 1.06 -8.83
CA SER A 78 -8.08 2.33 -9.54
C SER A 78 -8.12 3.58 -8.63
N GLY A 79 -7.78 3.44 -7.35
CA GLY A 79 -7.78 4.50 -6.33
C GLY A 79 -6.39 4.80 -5.78
N TRP A 80 -6.24 5.98 -5.17
CA TRP A 80 -4.98 6.45 -4.57
C TRP A 80 -5.20 7.30 -3.32
N THR A 81 -6.40 7.29 -2.74
CA THR A 81 -6.80 8.21 -1.67
C THR A 81 -5.92 8.05 -0.43
N CYS A 82 -5.43 6.84 -0.13
CA CYS A 82 -4.53 6.64 1.01
C CYS A 82 -3.14 7.29 0.86
N THR A 83 -2.77 7.75 -0.34
CA THR A 83 -1.50 8.48 -0.55
C THR A 83 -1.60 9.96 -0.17
N GLU A 84 -2.82 10.48 0.01
CA GLU A 84 -3.06 11.87 0.42
C GLU A 84 -2.64 12.07 1.87
N ALA A 85 -2.00 13.21 2.16
CA ALA A 85 -1.35 13.44 3.45
C ALA A 85 -2.33 13.40 4.64
N ASP A 86 -3.53 13.97 4.48
CA ASP A 86 -4.59 13.95 5.49
C ASP A 86 -5.09 12.53 5.78
N LYS A 87 -5.19 11.67 4.75
CA LYS A 87 -5.58 10.27 4.89
C LYS A 87 -4.49 9.45 5.55
N ALA A 88 -3.23 9.63 5.14
CA ALA A 88 -2.08 8.99 5.79
C ALA A 88 -1.98 9.38 7.28
N HIS A 89 -2.24 10.65 7.62
CA HIS A 89 -2.32 11.10 9.01
C HIS A 89 -3.48 10.44 9.76
N ALA A 90 -4.69 10.42 9.20
CA ALA A 90 -5.85 9.81 9.84
C ALA A 90 -5.65 8.30 10.09
N LEU A 91 -5.15 7.57 9.10
CA LEU A 91 -4.90 6.13 9.20
C LEU A 91 -3.82 5.80 10.24
N SER A 92 -2.74 6.58 10.28
CA SER A 92 -1.62 6.36 11.21
C SER A 92 -1.85 6.90 12.62
N ALA A 93 -2.93 7.62 12.91
CA ALA A 93 -3.19 8.19 14.24
C ALA A 93 -3.15 7.12 15.35
N GLY A 94 -2.25 7.27 16.33
CA GLY A 94 -2.02 6.30 17.40
C GLY A 94 -1.36 4.98 16.96
N THR A 95 -0.89 4.87 15.71
CA THR A 95 -0.35 3.63 15.15
C THR A 95 0.65 3.87 13.99
N VAL A 96 0.83 2.90 13.11
CA VAL A 96 1.65 2.98 11.90
C VAL A 96 0.78 2.67 10.68
N ALA A 97 0.95 3.46 9.63
CA ALA A 97 0.41 3.19 8.30
C ALA A 97 1.55 3.08 7.27
N VAL A 98 1.47 2.08 6.38
CA VAL A 98 2.37 1.90 5.24
C VAL A 98 1.54 1.83 3.97
N VAL A 99 1.85 2.64 2.96
CA VAL A 99 1.11 2.69 1.71
C VAL A 99 2.03 2.36 0.54
N VAL A 100 1.54 1.54 -0.38
CA VAL A 100 2.17 1.27 -1.67
C VAL A 100 1.14 1.58 -2.76
N LEU A 101 1.46 2.52 -3.63
CA LEU A 101 0.70 2.84 -4.84
C LEU A 101 1.50 2.40 -6.06
N ARG A 102 0.90 1.56 -6.89
CA ARG A 102 1.35 1.34 -8.28
C ARG A 102 0.46 2.17 -9.19
N HIS A 103 1.08 2.91 -10.11
CA HIS A 103 0.34 3.64 -11.13
C HIS A 103 1.08 3.64 -12.48
N ASP A 104 0.63 2.81 -13.43
CA ASP A 104 1.35 2.61 -14.69
C ASP A 104 1.33 3.85 -15.60
N TYR A 105 0.27 4.65 -15.51
CA TYR A 105 0.09 5.86 -16.31
C TYR A 105 0.59 7.16 -15.65
N ALA A 106 0.98 7.12 -14.37
CA ALA A 106 1.40 8.30 -13.62
C ALA A 106 2.51 7.96 -12.61
N SER A 107 2.35 8.40 -11.35
CA SER A 107 3.38 8.30 -10.31
C SER A 107 3.04 7.22 -9.30
N ASP A 108 3.97 6.29 -9.10
CA ASP A 108 3.98 5.38 -7.96
C ASP A 108 4.28 6.18 -6.68
N ALA A 109 3.85 5.66 -5.54
CA ALA A 109 4.14 6.27 -4.25
C ALA A 109 4.39 5.22 -3.16
N PHE A 110 5.28 5.56 -2.24
CA PHE A 110 5.46 4.86 -0.98
C PHE A 110 5.28 5.85 0.16
N VAL A 111 4.44 5.49 1.13
CA VAL A 111 4.17 6.33 2.31
C VAL A 111 4.44 5.53 3.57
N TYR A 112 5.20 6.11 4.48
CA TYR A 112 5.39 5.62 5.84
C TYR A 112 4.98 6.72 6.81
N ALA A 113 3.92 6.46 7.57
CA ALA A 113 3.36 7.40 8.53
C ALA A 113 3.23 6.76 9.91
N VAL A 114 3.51 7.53 10.95
CA VAL A 114 3.52 7.07 12.35
C VAL A 114 2.83 8.11 13.22
N ASP A 115 1.87 7.68 14.01
CA ASP A 115 1.14 8.51 14.96
C ASP A 115 0.57 9.82 14.37
N GLY A 116 0.01 9.73 13.17
CA GLY A 116 -0.56 10.88 12.48
C GLY A 116 0.45 11.81 11.82
N GLU A 117 1.73 11.41 11.75
CA GLU A 117 2.78 12.18 11.11
C GLU A 117 3.36 11.45 9.89
N LEU A 118 3.47 12.16 8.77
CA LEU A 118 4.17 11.66 7.60
C LEU A 118 5.68 11.63 7.86
N VAL A 119 6.23 10.43 8.02
CA VAL A 119 7.65 10.22 8.31
C VAL A 119 8.48 10.18 7.04
N THR A 120 8.08 9.37 6.06
CA THR A 120 8.78 9.25 4.79
C THR A 120 7.78 9.07 3.65
N TYR A 121 7.91 9.89 2.62
CA TYR A 121 7.24 9.76 1.33
C TYR A 121 8.31 9.76 0.24
N PHE A 122 8.15 8.89 -0.77
CA PHE A 122 8.93 8.94 -2.00
C PHE A 122 8.20 8.23 -3.15
N ASN A 123 8.64 8.49 -4.38
CA ASN A 123 8.25 7.70 -5.54
C ASN A 123 9.32 6.61 -5.77
N PRO A 124 8.96 5.30 -5.77
CA PRO A 124 9.92 4.20 -5.97
C PRO A 124 10.78 4.29 -7.24
N LYS A 125 10.30 4.97 -8.29
CA LYS A 125 11.07 5.18 -9.54
C LYS A 125 12.16 6.24 -9.39
N ILE A 126 12.09 7.09 -8.37
CA ILE A 126 13.02 8.20 -8.08
C ILE A 126 13.27 8.34 -6.54
N PRO A 127 13.81 7.32 -5.87
CA PRO A 127 13.93 7.28 -4.40
C PRO A 127 14.83 8.38 -3.80
N GLU A 128 15.68 9.01 -4.61
CA GLU A 128 16.46 10.19 -4.22
C GLU A 128 15.56 11.39 -3.82
N TRP A 129 14.35 11.50 -4.40
CA TRP A 129 13.36 12.53 -4.09
C TRP A 129 12.41 12.03 -3.01
N ARG A 130 12.74 12.34 -1.75
CA ARG A 130 11.97 11.94 -0.58
C ARG A 130 11.76 13.09 0.40
N HIS A 131 10.65 13.07 1.13
CA HIS A 131 10.31 14.07 2.13
C HIS A 131 9.51 13.48 3.29
N GLY A 132 9.26 14.29 4.33
CA GLY A 132 8.59 13.88 5.56
C GLY A 132 9.33 14.44 6.78
N SER A 133 8.91 14.06 7.98
CA SER A 133 9.55 14.51 9.22
C SER A 133 10.91 13.85 9.48
N ASP A 134 11.11 12.62 8.98
CA ASP A 134 12.38 11.89 9.00
C ASP A 134 12.55 11.16 7.65
N PRO A 135 12.88 11.90 6.58
CA PRO A 135 12.87 11.37 5.21
C PRO A 135 13.90 10.25 5.00
N ASP A 136 14.99 10.24 5.78
CA ASP A 136 16.08 9.27 5.64
C ASP A 136 15.87 7.98 6.45
N ARG A 137 14.78 7.91 7.23
CA ARG A 137 14.49 6.81 8.16
C ARG A 137 14.51 5.42 7.52
N LEU A 138 14.17 5.32 6.24
CA LEU A 138 14.05 4.06 5.53
C LEU A 138 15.26 3.73 4.64
N ASN A 139 16.29 4.59 4.56
CA ASN A 139 17.37 4.46 3.58
C ASN A 139 18.05 3.09 3.61
N ASP A 140 18.35 2.54 4.80
CA ASP A 140 19.00 1.24 4.91
C ASP A 140 18.11 0.10 4.36
N LEU A 141 16.81 0.12 4.70
CA LEU A 141 15.85 -0.86 4.18
C LEU A 141 15.61 -0.68 2.68
N MET A 142 15.58 0.56 2.19
CA MET A 142 15.45 0.87 0.77
C MET A 142 16.62 0.26 -0.03
N ARG A 143 17.86 0.36 0.46
CA ARG A 143 19.02 -0.30 -0.17
C ARG A 143 18.89 -1.82 -0.20
N GLU A 144 18.39 -2.42 0.87
CA GLU A 144 18.20 -3.87 0.95
C GLU A 144 17.18 -4.41 -0.07
N VAL A 145 16.25 -3.58 -0.54
CA VAL A 145 15.19 -3.97 -1.50
C VAL A 145 15.41 -3.41 -2.91
N GLY A 146 16.57 -2.81 -3.18
CA GLY A 146 16.92 -2.30 -4.51
C GLY A 146 16.35 -0.92 -4.83
N LEU A 147 15.93 -0.15 -3.82
CA LEU A 147 15.46 1.24 -3.93
C LEU A 147 16.51 2.23 -3.39
N ASP A 148 17.80 1.97 -3.65
CA ASP A 148 18.89 2.78 -3.08
C ASP A 148 18.74 4.27 -3.45
N PRO A 149 18.55 5.17 -2.47
CA PRO A 149 18.38 6.60 -2.73
C PRO A 149 19.64 7.29 -3.25
N ASP A 150 20.82 6.66 -3.12
CA ASP A 150 22.10 7.20 -3.55
C ASP A 150 22.62 6.54 -4.84
N ASP A 151 21.90 5.55 -5.38
CA ASP A 151 22.34 4.88 -6.61
C ASP A 151 21.96 5.71 -7.84
N VAL A 152 22.96 5.89 -8.71
CA VAL A 152 22.76 6.49 -10.03
C VAL A 152 22.55 5.32 -10.98
N PRO A 153 21.46 5.23 -11.76
CA PRO A 153 21.07 4.01 -12.47
C PRO A 153 22.24 3.36 -13.21
N ARG A 154 22.85 2.33 -12.62
CA ARG A 154 23.93 1.57 -13.25
C ARG A 154 23.28 0.44 -14.02
N SER A 155 23.28 0.55 -15.35
CA SER A 155 22.83 -0.54 -16.21
C SER A 155 23.68 -1.79 -15.96
N GLY A 156 23.04 -2.90 -15.57
CA GLY A 156 23.68 -4.22 -15.61
C GLY A 156 23.34 -5.22 -14.51
N ALA A 157 22.74 -4.81 -13.38
CA ALA A 157 22.18 -5.76 -12.42
C ALA A 157 20.67 -5.90 -12.62
N GLU A 158 20.13 -7.12 -12.52
CA GLU A 158 18.69 -7.38 -12.39
C GLU A 158 18.21 -6.88 -11.02
N ALA A 159 18.12 -5.55 -10.86
CA ALA A 159 17.45 -4.96 -9.72
C ALA A 159 15.95 -5.29 -9.79
N PRO A 160 15.28 -5.49 -8.65
CA PRO A 160 13.82 -5.58 -8.61
C PRO A 160 13.19 -4.38 -9.32
N SER A 161 12.01 -4.58 -9.93
CA SER A 161 11.25 -3.43 -10.42
C SER A 161 10.95 -2.47 -9.25
N PRO A 162 10.79 -1.16 -9.49
CA PRO A 162 10.46 -0.20 -8.43
C PRO A 162 9.24 -0.61 -7.58
N VAL A 163 8.22 -1.19 -8.22
CA VAL A 163 7.02 -1.72 -7.54
C VAL A 163 7.37 -2.92 -6.66
N SER A 164 8.15 -3.89 -7.16
CA SER A 164 8.62 -5.02 -6.35
C SER A 164 9.46 -4.56 -5.16
N GLY A 165 10.34 -3.57 -5.35
CA GLY A 165 11.11 -2.95 -4.27
C GLY A 165 10.21 -2.32 -3.21
N ALA A 166 9.18 -1.58 -3.62
CA ALA A 166 8.22 -0.95 -2.71
C ALA A 166 7.40 -1.97 -1.91
N LEU A 167 6.93 -3.04 -2.57
CA LEU A 167 6.22 -4.14 -1.91
C LEU A 167 7.12 -4.91 -0.94
N LEU A 168 8.38 -5.15 -1.30
CA LEU A 168 9.36 -5.75 -0.41
C LEU A 168 9.64 -4.86 0.81
N LEU A 169 9.73 -3.54 0.62
CA LEU A 169 9.89 -2.59 1.71
C LEU A 169 8.69 -2.65 2.67
N ALA A 170 7.47 -2.66 2.14
CA ALA A 170 6.25 -2.83 2.94
C ALA A 170 6.27 -4.16 3.70
N ALA A 171 6.65 -5.26 3.05
CA ALA A 171 6.77 -6.56 3.69
C ALA A 171 7.80 -6.56 4.83
N ARG A 172 8.95 -5.89 4.66
CA ARG A 172 9.98 -5.74 5.71
C ARG A 172 9.48 -4.96 6.91
N LEU A 173 8.75 -3.87 6.70
CA LEU A 173 8.22 -3.02 7.77
C LEU A 173 7.07 -3.67 8.54
N THR A 174 6.25 -4.44 7.83
CA THR A 174 5.02 -5.03 8.39
C THR A 174 5.21 -6.47 8.88
N GLY A 175 6.18 -7.19 8.32
CA GLY A 175 6.29 -8.64 8.44
C GLY A 175 5.24 -9.41 7.64
N VAL A 176 4.48 -8.74 6.77
CA VAL A 176 3.35 -9.31 6.03
C VAL A 176 3.67 -9.44 4.55
N VAL A 177 3.35 -10.61 3.99
CA VAL A 177 3.21 -10.83 2.55
C VAL A 177 1.75 -11.17 2.29
N LEU A 178 1.14 -10.50 1.32
CA LEU A 178 -0.23 -10.79 0.92
C LEU A 178 -0.20 -11.91 -0.10
N PRO A 179 -0.72 -13.12 0.16
CA PRO A 179 -0.96 -14.08 -0.91
C PRO A 179 -2.16 -13.62 -1.77
N PRO A 180 -2.30 -14.12 -3.02
CA PRO A 180 -3.48 -13.86 -3.86
C PRO A 180 -4.80 -14.22 -3.18
N ALA A 181 -4.78 -15.19 -2.25
CA ALA A 181 -5.95 -15.56 -1.48
C ALA A 181 -6.48 -14.46 -0.53
N THR A 182 -5.72 -13.38 -0.30
CA THR A 182 -6.11 -12.30 0.64
C THR A 182 -7.30 -11.49 0.12
N ILE A 183 -7.42 -11.33 -1.20
CA ILE A 183 -8.54 -10.64 -1.83
C ILE A 183 -9.73 -11.59 -2.08
N ARG A 184 -9.59 -12.88 -1.74
CA ARG A 184 -10.63 -13.89 -2.00
C ARG A 184 -11.58 -13.99 -0.82
N GLY A 185 -12.87 -14.04 -1.15
CA GLY A 185 -13.95 -14.14 -0.17
C GLY A 185 -14.41 -12.78 0.36
N PRO A 186 -15.38 -12.77 1.28
CA PRO A 186 -15.96 -11.52 1.77
C PRO A 186 -14.95 -10.72 2.61
N LEU A 187 -14.69 -9.49 2.20
CA LEU A 187 -13.93 -8.48 2.91
C LEU A 187 -14.87 -7.36 3.36
N MET A 188 -14.51 -6.61 4.40
CA MET A 188 -15.28 -5.41 4.73
C MET A 188 -15.06 -4.37 3.65
N SER A 189 -16.11 -3.77 3.12
CA SER A 189 -16.04 -2.70 2.15
C SER A 189 -16.58 -1.40 2.71
N GLY A 190 -16.22 -0.26 2.12
CA GLY A 190 -16.84 1.03 2.39
C GLY A 190 -16.66 1.99 1.23
N VAL A 191 -17.70 2.78 0.93
CA VAL A 191 -17.68 3.80 -0.11
C VAL A 191 -17.01 5.06 0.43
N ILE A 192 -15.98 5.54 -0.27
CA ILE A 192 -15.21 6.76 0.01
C ILE A 192 -15.72 7.87 -0.93
N GLY A 193 -15.95 9.07 -0.39
CA GLY A 193 -16.47 10.22 -1.12
C GLY A 193 -15.66 11.50 -0.90
#